data_AF-A0ABD3BVG9-F1
#
_entry.id   AF-A0ABD3BVG9-F1
#
_cell.length_a   1.000
_cell.length_b   1.000
_cell.length_c   1.000
_cell.angle_alpha   90.00
_cell.angle_beta   90.00
_cell.angle_gamma   90.00
#
_symmetry.space_group_name_H-M   'P 1'
#
loop_
_entity.id
_entity.type
_entity.pdbx_description
1 polymer ?
#
loop_
_entity_poly.entity_id
_entity_poly.type
_entity_poly.pdbx_seq_one_letter_code
_entity_poly.pdbx_strand_id
1 'polypeptide(L)'
;MLGSVLRSEYVVPARSFAKGVGSPPTALKGDVVEGYFLEVKKKFETAIGVLRKEKITIDPNDPTAVAEYDKVMKPLGKKADLLSESQRIKYTIETRTQDISDVRSYLLALKDIRVKRGLVDELGAEAMMMDGLDKVEKELKKPLPRNDKKGMALLKEEFDKVNQKLGIRKEDLPKYEEQLELKIAKAQLEELKKDAVEAMDTQKKREEFKDE
;
A
#
# COMPACT_ATOMS: atom_id res chain seq x y z
N MET A 1 -30.17 -36.11 25.27
CA MET A 1 -29.50 -35.94 23.96
C MET A 1 -28.63 -34.69 24.05
N LEU A 2 -27.36 -34.82 23.62
CA LEU A 2 -26.43 -33.78 23.13
C LEU A 2 -26.30 -32.51 24.01
N GLY A 3 -25.20 -32.20 24.69
CA GLY A 3 -23.78 -32.53 24.51
C GLY A 3 -23.00 -31.23 24.68
N SER A 4 -21.94 -31.20 25.50
CA SER A 4 -20.84 -30.24 25.33
C SER A 4 -19.68 -30.62 26.24
N VAL A 5 -18.59 -31.04 25.59
CA VAL A 5 -17.26 -31.24 26.16
C VAL A 5 -16.55 -29.88 26.10
N LEU A 6 -16.13 -29.34 27.24
CA LEU A 6 -15.06 -28.35 27.29
C LEU A 6 -14.08 -28.73 28.41
N ARG A 7 -12.87 -29.10 27.98
CA ARG A 7 -11.72 -29.40 28.84
C ARG A 7 -11.27 -28.14 29.57
N SER A 8 -11.21 -28.22 30.88
CA SER A 8 -10.78 -27.16 31.80
C SER A 8 -9.25 -27.06 31.93
N GLU A 9 -8.51 -26.88 30.84
CA GLU A 9 -7.03 -26.86 30.91
C GLU A 9 -6.33 -25.63 30.30
N TYR A 10 -7.05 -24.55 29.95
CA TYR A 10 -6.40 -23.30 29.51
C TYR A 10 -7.03 -22.03 30.09
N VAL A 11 -7.18 -21.97 31.41
CA VAL A 11 -7.41 -20.70 32.10
C VAL A 11 -6.08 -20.24 32.67
N VAL A 12 -5.37 -19.36 31.95
CA VAL A 12 -4.21 -18.64 32.51
C VAL A 12 -4.76 -17.50 33.37
N PRO A 13 -4.62 -17.52 34.70
CA PRO A 13 -5.08 -16.42 35.55
C PRO A 13 -4.17 -15.21 35.35
N ALA A 14 -4.73 -14.08 34.93
CA ALA A 14 -4.02 -12.84 34.58
C ALA A 14 -3.36 -12.09 35.77
N ARG A 15 -3.02 -12.78 36.88
CA ARG A 15 -2.46 -12.16 38.10
C ARG A 15 -1.30 -12.92 38.73
N SER A 16 -0.51 -13.65 37.93
CA SER A 16 0.58 -14.48 38.44
C SER A 16 1.98 -13.93 38.14
N PHE A 17 2.19 -12.62 38.26
CA PHE A 17 3.53 -12.01 38.17
C PHE A 17 3.83 -11.14 39.37
N ALA A 18 4.00 -11.75 40.55
CA ALA A 18 4.74 -11.14 41.66
C ALA A 18 5.07 -12.18 42.74
N LYS A 19 6.20 -12.89 42.59
CA LYS A 19 7.15 -13.21 43.67
C LYS A 19 8.19 -14.22 43.18
N GLY A 20 9.45 -13.80 43.18
CA GLY A 20 10.59 -14.67 42.94
C GLY A 20 11.84 -13.85 42.77
N VAL A 21 12.59 -13.68 43.85
CA VAL A 21 13.87 -12.97 43.90
C VAL A 21 14.88 -13.76 43.05
N GLY A 22 15.17 -13.21 41.88
CA GLY A 22 16.33 -13.53 41.05
C GLY A 22 16.66 -12.25 40.31
N SER A 23 17.94 -11.88 40.28
CA SER A 23 18.43 -10.72 39.53
C SER A 23 17.71 -10.64 38.18
N PRO A 24 17.25 -9.45 37.74
CA PRO A 24 16.48 -9.34 36.51
C PRO A 24 17.26 -10.07 35.42
N PRO A 25 16.64 -11.02 34.69
CA PRO A 25 17.29 -11.58 33.53
C PRO A 25 17.72 -10.39 32.68
N THR A 26 19.01 -10.32 32.35
CA THR A 26 19.62 -9.28 31.52
C THR A 26 18.61 -8.87 30.47
N ALA A 27 18.13 -7.63 30.57
CA ALA A 27 16.95 -7.13 29.88
C ALA A 27 16.79 -7.84 28.53
N LEU A 28 15.82 -8.77 28.47
CA LEU A 28 15.41 -9.36 27.21
C LEU A 28 14.96 -8.17 26.38
N LYS A 29 15.82 -7.75 25.45
CA LYS A 29 15.66 -6.64 24.53
C LYS A 29 14.18 -6.35 24.28
N GLY A 30 13.70 -5.22 24.80
CA GLY A 30 12.41 -4.62 24.40
C GLY A 30 12.41 -4.11 22.96
N ASP A 31 13.36 -4.55 22.13
CA ASP A 31 13.99 -3.70 21.12
C ASP A 31 13.22 -3.55 19.80
N VAL A 32 12.24 -4.40 19.49
CA VAL A 32 11.61 -4.39 18.16
C VAL A 32 10.18 -3.91 18.20
N VAL A 33 9.32 -4.53 19.02
CA VAL A 33 7.89 -4.17 19.08
C VAL A 33 7.68 -2.77 19.67
N GLU A 34 8.43 -2.42 20.72
CA GLU A 34 8.41 -1.08 21.30
C GLU A 34 8.90 -0.03 20.29
N GLY A 35 9.99 -0.34 19.56
CA GLY A 35 10.52 0.50 18.49
C GLY A 35 9.48 0.76 17.39
N TYR A 36 8.82 -0.28 16.90
CA TYR A 36 7.72 -0.16 15.92
C TYR A 36 6.56 0.68 16.46
N PHE A 37 6.14 0.45 17.70
CA PHE A 37 5.05 1.22 18.30
C PHE A 37 5.40 2.71 18.40
N LEU A 38 6.61 3.03 18.87
CA LEU A 38 7.09 4.41 18.99
C LEU A 38 7.22 5.09 17.62
N GLU A 39 7.65 4.36 16.59
CA GLU A 39 7.69 4.85 15.21
C GLU A 39 6.28 5.20 14.71
N VAL A 40 5.33 4.26 14.82
CA VAL A 40 3.94 4.46 14.39
C VAL A 40 3.30 5.63 15.14
N LYS A 41 3.49 5.70 16.46
CA LYS A 41 3.00 6.80 17.29
C LYS A 41 3.55 8.14 16.81
N LYS A 42 4.85 8.24 16.55
CA LYS A 42 5.48 9.47 16.04
C LYS A 42 4.91 9.90 14.69
N LYS A 43 4.69 8.96 13.77
CA LYS A 43 4.07 9.22 12.45
C LYS A 43 2.65 9.76 12.62
N PHE A 44 1.87 9.15 13.51
CA PHE A 44 0.50 9.56 13.81
C PHE A 44 0.41 10.96 14.47
N GLU A 45 1.21 11.22 15.50
CA GLU A 45 1.26 12.53 16.18
C GLU A 45 1.69 13.64 15.22
N THR A 46 2.64 13.35 14.32
CA THR A 46 3.07 14.27 13.27
C THR A 46 1.94 14.59 12.31
N ALA A 47 1.22 13.58 11.82
CA ALA A 47 0.09 13.75 10.93
C ALA A 47 -1.02 14.59 11.57
N ILE A 48 -1.42 14.27 12.81
CA ILE A 48 -2.43 15.05 13.55
C ILE A 48 -1.98 16.51 13.73
N GLY A 49 -0.71 16.73 14.07
CA GLY A 49 -0.16 18.07 14.26
C GLY A 49 -0.24 18.95 13.00
N VAL A 50 -0.19 18.34 11.81
CA VAL A 50 -0.44 19.01 10.53
C VAL A 50 -1.94 19.22 10.33
N LEU A 51 -2.73 18.14 10.36
CA LEU A 51 -4.17 18.18 10.03
C LEU A 51 -4.97 19.17 10.90
N ARG A 52 -4.61 19.33 12.19
CA ARG A 52 -5.28 20.28 13.09
C ARG A 52 -5.15 21.75 12.68
N LYS A 53 -4.19 22.09 11.83
CA LYS A 53 -3.91 23.46 11.37
C LYS A 53 -4.54 23.77 10.02
N GLU A 54 -4.96 22.73 9.30
CA GLU A 54 -5.46 22.84 7.94
C GLU A 54 -6.99 22.91 7.95
N LYS A 55 -7.55 23.76 7.10
CA LYS A 55 -9.00 23.78 6.85
C LYS A 55 -9.27 22.93 5.61
N ILE A 56 -9.91 21.78 5.80
CA ILE A 56 -10.24 20.87 4.72
C ILE A 56 -11.69 21.09 4.29
N THR A 57 -11.89 21.42 3.02
CA THR A 57 -13.21 21.43 2.39
C THR A 57 -13.60 20.00 2.03
N ILE A 58 -14.67 19.48 2.62
CA ILE A 58 -15.15 18.11 2.38
C ILE A 58 -16.16 18.11 1.23
N ASP A 59 -15.66 18.15 -0.01
CA ASP A 59 -16.46 17.94 -1.21
C ASP A 59 -15.71 17.08 -2.25
N PRO A 60 -15.95 15.77 -2.32
CA PRO A 60 -15.27 14.90 -3.28
C PRO A 60 -15.69 15.13 -4.74
N ASN A 61 -16.79 15.85 -4.99
CA ASN A 61 -17.27 16.13 -6.35
C ASN A 61 -16.73 17.45 -6.92
N ASP A 62 -16.18 18.33 -6.06
CA ASP A 62 -15.50 19.54 -6.49
C ASP A 62 -14.01 19.24 -6.76
N PRO A 63 -13.53 19.33 -8.01
CA PRO A 63 -12.12 19.13 -8.34
C PRO A 63 -11.18 20.06 -7.58
N THR A 64 -11.63 21.27 -7.22
CA THR A 64 -10.84 22.24 -6.46
C THR A 64 -10.61 21.74 -5.04
N ALA A 65 -11.67 21.31 -4.34
CA ALA A 65 -11.57 20.72 -3.01
C ALA A 65 -10.69 19.46 -3.00
N VAL A 66 -10.78 18.60 -4.03
CA VAL A 66 -9.90 17.43 -4.17
C VAL A 66 -8.43 17.84 -4.32
N ALA A 67 -8.14 18.83 -5.16
CA ALA A 67 -6.77 19.32 -5.36
C ALA A 67 -6.21 20.03 -4.11
N GLU A 68 -7.03 20.77 -3.38
CA GLU A 68 -6.66 21.38 -2.09
C GLU A 68 -6.35 20.31 -1.04
N TYR A 69 -7.18 19.27 -0.95
CA TYR A 69 -6.95 18.16 -0.04
C TYR A 69 -5.65 17.40 -0.38
N ASP A 70 -5.39 17.11 -1.66
CA ASP A 70 -4.13 16.52 -2.11
C ASP A 70 -2.89 17.38 -1.72
N LYS A 71 -3.01 18.71 -1.82
CA LYS A 71 -1.96 19.66 -1.37
C LYS A 71 -1.71 19.61 0.14
N VAL A 72 -2.70 19.23 0.95
CA VAL A 72 -2.53 18.99 2.39
C VAL A 72 -1.90 17.62 2.64
N MET A 73 -2.34 16.58 1.93
CA MET A 73 -1.91 15.21 2.17
C MET A 73 -0.48 14.92 1.70
N LYS A 74 -0.04 15.48 0.57
CA LYS A 74 1.33 15.32 0.04
C LYS A 74 2.43 15.73 1.05
N PRO A 75 2.44 16.96 1.61
CA PRO A 75 3.45 17.36 2.59
C PRO A 75 3.27 16.64 3.93
N LEU A 76 2.04 16.28 4.31
CA LEU A 76 1.78 15.45 5.49
C LEU A 76 2.48 14.11 5.34
N GLY A 77 2.29 13.42 4.22
CA GLY A 77 2.93 12.14 3.94
C GLY A 77 4.45 12.24 4.05
N LYS A 78 5.06 13.26 3.43
CA LYS A 78 6.51 13.51 3.55
C LYS A 78 6.96 13.74 5.00
N LYS A 79 6.24 14.56 5.78
CA LYS A 79 6.58 14.86 7.19
C LYS A 79 6.41 13.65 8.10
N ALA A 80 5.40 12.83 7.85
CA ALA A 80 5.12 11.61 8.58
C ALA A 80 5.88 10.39 8.03
N ASP A 81 6.78 10.58 7.06
CA ASP A 81 7.55 9.50 6.43
C ASP A 81 6.63 8.36 5.94
N LEU A 82 5.56 8.76 5.25
CA LEU A 82 4.62 7.90 4.56
C LEU A 82 4.94 7.91 3.07
N LEU A 83 5.02 6.71 2.50
CA LEU A 83 5.27 6.52 1.07
C LEU A 83 4.05 6.96 0.25
N SER A 84 4.28 7.64 -0.88
CA SER A 84 3.26 7.83 -1.92
C SER A 84 2.81 6.49 -2.49
N GLU A 85 1.69 6.42 -3.20
CA GLU A 85 1.24 5.12 -3.72
C GLU A 85 2.21 4.59 -4.78
N SER A 86 2.80 5.46 -5.61
CA SER A 86 3.86 5.08 -6.55
C SER A 86 5.09 4.49 -5.83
N GLN A 87 5.51 5.09 -4.71
CA GLN A 87 6.59 4.57 -3.88
C GLN A 87 6.23 3.23 -3.22
N ARG A 88 4.98 3.05 -2.77
CA ARG A 88 4.50 1.78 -2.21
C ARG A 88 4.48 0.67 -3.25
N ILE A 89 4.07 0.98 -4.48
CA ILE A 89 4.11 0.05 -5.61
C ILE A 89 5.56 -0.37 -5.86
N LYS A 90 6.48 0.59 -6.00
CA LYS A 90 7.91 0.34 -6.20
C LYS A 90 8.49 -0.52 -5.09
N TYR A 91 8.28 -0.14 -3.83
CA TYR A 91 8.76 -0.89 -2.66
C TYR A 91 8.25 -2.33 -2.64
N THR A 92 6.97 -2.54 -2.98
CA THR A 92 6.37 -3.88 -3.06
C THR A 92 7.03 -4.73 -4.14
N ILE A 93 7.26 -4.16 -5.33
CA ILE A 93 7.92 -4.85 -6.43
C ILE A 93 9.34 -5.23 -6.03
N GLU A 94 10.13 -4.26 -5.54
CA GLU A 94 11.52 -4.48 -5.14
C GLU A 94 11.63 -5.58 -4.07
N THR A 95 10.85 -5.47 -2.99
CA THR A 95 10.89 -6.44 -1.89
C THR A 95 10.48 -7.84 -2.33
N ARG A 96 9.47 -7.97 -3.20
CA ARG A 96 8.97 -9.28 -3.65
C ARG A 96 9.78 -9.91 -4.77
N THR A 97 10.69 -9.16 -5.39
CA THR A 97 11.45 -9.63 -6.55
C THR A 97 12.97 -9.54 -6.36
N GLN A 98 13.44 -9.18 -5.16
CA GLN A 98 14.87 -8.98 -4.87
C GLN A 98 15.72 -10.22 -5.17
N ASP A 99 15.20 -11.42 -4.89
CA ASP A 99 15.94 -12.68 -5.01
C ASP A 99 15.73 -13.38 -6.37
N ILE A 100 14.96 -12.76 -7.27
CA ILE A 100 14.66 -13.32 -8.59
C ILE A 100 15.77 -12.94 -9.57
N SER A 101 16.43 -13.93 -10.15
CA SER A 101 17.61 -13.74 -11.02
C SER A 101 17.29 -13.73 -12.52
N ASP A 102 16.20 -14.37 -12.96
CA ASP A 102 15.77 -14.42 -14.37
C ASP A 102 14.54 -13.55 -14.65
N VAL A 103 14.37 -13.15 -15.93
CA VAL A 103 13.31 -12.23 -16.33
C VAL A 103 11.94 -12.89 -16.33
N ARG A 104 11.81 -14.17 -16.73
CA ARG A 104 10.50 -14.83 -16.80
C ARG A 104 9.87 -14.93 -15.43
N SER A 105 10.62 -15.40 -14.43
CA SER A 105 10.17 -15.44 -13.04
C SER A 105 9.82 -14.05 -12.51
N TYR A 106 10.57 -13.02 -12.93
CA TYR A 106 10.30 -11.64 -12.55
C TYR A 106 8.95 -11.13 -13.10
N LEU A 107 8.67 -11.37 -14.39
CA LEU A 107 7.38 -10.99 -15.00
C LEU A 107 6.20 -11.74 -14.38
N LEU A 108 6.38 -13.03 -14.06
CA LEU A 108 5.37 -13.83 -13.35
C LEU A 108 5.12 -13.27 -11.94
N ALA A 109 6.16 -12.86 -11.22
CA ALA A 109 6.00 -12.22 -9.91
C ALA A 109 5.27 -10.86 -10.01
N LEU A 110 5.54 -10.06 -11.06
CA LEU A 110 4.78 -8.82 -11.31
C LEU A 110 3.30 -9.09 -11.55
N LYS A 111 2.98 -10.12 -12.36
CA LYS A 111 1.60 -10.57 -12.58
C LYS A 111 0.92 -10.97 -11.27
N ASP A 112 1.59 -11.75 -10.44
CA ASP A 112 1.07 -12.15 -9.13
C ASP A 112 0.82 -10.95 -8.20
N ILE A 113 1.71 -9.95 -8.22
CA ILE A 113 1.53 -8.70 -7.46
C ILE A 113 0.29 -7.96 -7.96
N ARG A 114 0.13 -7.81 -9.28
CA ARG A 114 -1.02 -7.14 -9.90
C ARG A 114 -2.33 -7.84 -9.52
N VAL A 115 -2.41 -9.15 -9.72
CA VAL A 115 -3.62 -9.96 -9.43
C VAL A 115 -3.98 -9.91 -7.95
N LYS A 116 -3.00 -10.04 -7.04
CA LYS A 116 -3.24 -9.94 -5.58
C LYS A 116 -3.70 -8.55 -5.15
N ARG A 117 -3.45 -7.51 -5.96
CA ARG A 117 -3.97 -6.15 -5.76
C ARG A 117 -5.32 -5.91 -6.44
N GLY A 118 -5.91 -6.92 -7.08
CA GLY A 118 -7.21 -6.80 -7.77
C GLY A 118 -7.16 -5.95 -9.04
N LEU A 119 -5.98 -5.66 -9.56
CA LEU A 119 -5.81 -4.88 -10.79
C LEU A 119 -6.00 -5.79 -12.00
N VAL A 120 -6.80 -5.39 -12.98
CA VAL A 120 -7.05 -6.14 -14.22
C VAL A 120 -6.11 -5.67 -15.33
N ASP A 121 -5.59 -6.59 -16.15
CA ASP A 121 -4.80 -6.27 -17.34
C ASP A 121 -5.75 -6.07 -18.52
N GLU A 122 -6.40 -4.91 -18.56
CA GLU A 122 -7.40 -4.58 -19.59
C GLU A 122 -6.79 -4.49 -21.00
N LEU A 123 -5.49 -4.19 -21.09
CA LEU A 123 -4.79 -4.01 -22.35
C LEU A 123 -4.13 -5.30 -22.86
N GLY A 124 -4.15 -6.38 -22.07
CA GLY A 124 -3.42 -7.61 -22.38
C GLY A 124 -1.90 -7.40 -22.44
N ALA A 125 -1.38 -6.39 -21.75
CA ALA A 125 0.03 -6.00 -21.78
C ALA A 125 0.94 -7.13 -21.30
N GLU A 126 0.52 -7.91 -20.31
CA GLU A 126 1.32 -9.00 -19.75
C GLU A 126 1.57 -10.11 -20.77
N ALA A 127 0.53 -10.49 -21.52
CA ALA A 127 0.67 -11.50 -22.58
C ALA A 127 1.63 -11.01 -23.66
N MET A 128 1.50 -9.75 -24.09
CA MET A 128 2.40 -9.16 -25.09
C MET A 128 3.85 -9.04 -24.59
N MET A 129 4.06 -8.74 -23.30
CA MET A 129 5.39 -8.72 -22.68
C MET A 129 6.00 -10.11 -22.59
N MET A 130 5.22 -11.13 -22.25
CA MET A 130 5.70 -12.52 -22.23
C MET A 130 6.05 -13.01 -23.65
N ASP A 131 5.24 -12.68 -24.65
CA ASP A 131 5.56 -12.96 -26.06
C ASP A 131 6.85 -12.26 -26.52
N GLY A 132 7.08 -11.03 -26.06
CA GLY A 132 8.32 -10.30 -26.30
C GLY A 132 9.53 -11.01 -25.67
N LEU A 133 9.41 -11.45 -24.43
CA LEU A 133 10.45 -12.24 -23.76
C LEU A 133 10.72 -13.56 -24.50
N ASP A 134 9.67 -14.26 -24.93
CA ASP A 134 9.81 -15.53 -25.65
C ASP A 134 10.62 -15.39 -26.95
N LYS A 135 10.48 -14.26 -27.67
CA LYS A 135 11.30 -13.99 -28.85
C LYS A 135 12.78 -13.81 -28.49
N VAL A 136 13.05 -13.00 -27.46
CA VAL A 136 14.41 -12.74 -27.00
C VAL A 136 15.09 -14.03 -26.55
N GLU A 137 14.40 -14.86 -25.77
CA GLU A 137 14.97 -16.12 -25.30
C GLU A 137 15.15 -17.15 -26.42
N LYS A 138 14.27 -17.16 -27.44
CA LYS A 138 14.47 -17.97 -28.65
C LYS A 138 15.73 -17.54 -29.42
N GLU A 139 15.96 -16.24 -29.54
CA GLU A 139 17.17 -15.70 -30.17
C GLU A 139 18.44 -16.06 -29.37
N LEU A 140 18.38 -15.91 -28.04
CA LEU A 140 19.49 -16.21 -27.13
C LEU A 140 19.71 -17.72 -26.91
N LYS A 141 18.71 -18.56 -27.24
CA LYS A 141 18.67 -20.00 -26.97
C LYS A 141 18.86 -20.37 -25.49
N LYS A 142 18.52 -19.46 -24.58
CA LYS A 142 18.62 -19.63 -23.13
C LYS A 142 17.64 -18.69 -22.42
N PRO A 143 17.23 -19.01 -21.18
CA PRO A 143 16.51 -18.06 -20.34
C PRO A 143 17.29 -16.76 -20.14
N LEU A 144 16.61 -15.62 -20.09
CA LEU A 144 17.25 -14.32 -19.96
C LEU A 144 17.54 -13.98 -18.47
N PRO A 145 18.81 -13.85 -18.05
CA PRO A 145 19.15 -13.36 -16.72
C PRO A 145 18.93 -11.84 -16.61
N ARG A 146 18.46 -11.35 -15.47
CA ARG A 146 18.24 -9.90 -15.23
C ARG A 146 19.53 -9.06 -15.26
N ASN A 147 20.68 -9.69 -15.07
CA ASN A 147 22.00 -9.04 -15.14
C ASN A 147 22.64 -9.09 -16.54
N ASP A 148 22.02 -9.74 -17.52
CA ASP A 148 22.52 -9.82 -18.90
C ASP A 148 22.20 -8.51 -19.65
N LYS A 149 23.16 -7.58 -19.66
CA LYS A 149 23.00 -6.26 -20.28
C LYS A 149 22.60 -6.32 -21.77
N LYS A 150 23.12 -7.30 -22.53
CA LYS A 150 22.83 -7.41 -23.97
C LYS A 150 21.42 -7.95 -24.20
N GLY A 151 21.07 -9.03 -23.50
CA GLY A 151 19.72 -9.59 -23.60
C GLY A 151 18.63 -8.65 -23.07
N MET A 152 18.93 -7.88 -22.01
CA MET A 152 18.01 -6.84 -21.50
C MET A 152 17.81 -5.69 -22.48
N ALA A 153 18.79 -5.38 -23.34
CA ALA A 153 18.62 -4.39 -24.40
C ALA A 153 17.63 -4.89 -25.47
N LEU A 154 17.77 -6.15 -25.91
CA LEU A 154 16.81 -6.78 -26.84
C LEU A 154 15.39 -6.84 -26.24
N LEU A 155 15.27 -7.19 -24.97
CA LEU A 155 13.99 -7.18 -24.27
C LEU A 155 13.38 -5.79 -24.22
N LYS A 156 14.18 -4.77 -23.94
CA LYS A 156 13.72 -3.39 -23.93
C LYS A 156 13.16 -2.98 -25.30
N GLU A 157 13.81 -3.36 -26.39
CA GLU A 157 13.30 -3.09 -27.74
C GLU A 157 11.96 -3.79 -28.03
N GLU A 158 11.79 -5.05 -27.61
CA GLU A 158 10.49 -5.72 -27.72
C GLU A 158 9.42 -5.03 -26.86
N PHE A 159 9.76 -4.59 -25.65
CA PHE A 159 8.83 -3.88 -24.77
C PHE A 159 8.48 -2.49 -25.30
N ASP A 160 9.42 -1.78 -25.94
CA ASP A 160 9.16 -0.49 -26.57
C ASP A 160 8.15 -0.66 -27.73
N LYS A 161 8.23 -1.75 -28.51
CA LYS A 161 7.22 -2.08 -29.53
C LYS A 161 5.85 -2.37 -28.91
N VAL A 162 5.81 -3.08 -27.78
CA VAL A 162 4.55 -3.33 -27.04
C VAL A 162 3.96 -2.01 -26.54
N ASN A 163 4.77 -1.17 -25.89
CA ASN A 163 4.35 0.13 -25.39
C ASN A 163 3.78 1.01 -26.51
N GLN A 164 4.45 1.07 -27.68
CA GLN A 164 3.94 1.79 -28.84
C GLN A 164 2.57 1.28 -29.31
N LYS A 165 2.37 -0.05 -29.38
CA LYS A 165 1.08 -0.65 -29.75
C LYS A 165 -0.03 -0.32 -28.76
N LEU A 166 0.31 -0.25 -27.48
CA LEU A 166 -0.65 0.06 -26.41
C LEU A 166 -0.83 1.57 -26.19
N GLY A 167 -0.13 2.43 -26.94
CA GLY A 167 -0.14 3.88 -26.74
C GLY A 167 0.46 4.32 -25.41
N ILE A 168 1.28 3.47 -24.78
CA ILE A 168 1.95 3.75 -23.51
C ILE A 168 3.24 4.50 -23.80
N ARG A 169 3.42 5.65 -23.15
CA ARG A 169 4.65 6.46 -23.23
C ARG A 169 5.24 6.59 -21.84
N LYS A 170 6.53 6.33 -21.70
CA LYS A 170 7.22 6.40 -20.40
C LYS A 170 7.22 7.82 -19.85
N GLU A 171 7.20 8.80 -20.73
CA GLU A 171 7.19 10.23 -20.44
C GLU A 171 5.88 10.67 -19.76
N ASP A 172 4.80 9.90 -19.94
CA ASP A 172 3.51 10.16 -19.28
C ASP A 172 3.45 9.62 -17.85
N LEU A 173 4.47 8.89 -17.36
CA LEU A 173 4.47 8.32 -16.01
C LEU A 173 4.24 9.36 -14.90
N PRO A 174 4.90 10.53 -14.89
CA PRO A 174 4.64 11.54 -13.86
C PRO A 174 3.18 12.03 -13.85
N LYS A 175 2.55 12.12 -15.03
CA LYS A 175 1.14 12.48 -15.16
C LYS A 175 0.24 11.39 -14.57
N TYR A 176 0.53 10.11 -14.81
CA TYR A 176 -0.24 9.02 -14.21
C TYR A 176 -0.08 8.94 -12.70
N GLU A 177 1.13 9.20 -12.18
CA GLU A 177 1.37 9.29 -10.73
C GLU A 177 0.55 10.42 -10.11
N GLU A 178 0.54 11.62 -10.71
CA GLU A 178 -0.27 12.73 -10.22
C GLU A 178 -1.78 12.42 -10.27
N GLN A 179 -2.26 11.83 -11.36
CA GLN A 179 -3.66 11.40 -11.47
C GLN A 179 -4.04 10.34 -10.44
N LEU A 180 -3.13 9.41 -10.12
CA LEU A 180 -3.34 8.40 -9.10
C LEU A 180 -3.49 9.05 -7.72
N GLU A 181 -2.60 9.97 -7.36
CA GLU A 181 -2.68 10.69 -6.07
C GLU A 181 -3.98 11.49 -5.96
N LEU A 182 -4.43 12.16 -7.03
CA LEU A 182 -5.72 12.85 -7.03
C LEU A 182 -6.92 11.91 -6.88
N LYS A 183 -6.87 10.70 -7.47
CA LYS A 183 -7.92 9.69 -7.27
C LYS A 183 -7.96 9.19 -5.82
N ILE A 184 -6.79 9.00 -5.21
CA ILE A 184 -6.68 8.62 -3.79
C ILE A 184 -7.24 9.74 -2.91
N ALA A 185 -6.85 11.00 -3.17
CA ALA A 185 -7.36 12.18 -2.48
C ALA A 185 -8.89 12.26 -2.55
N LYS A 186 -9.47 12.05 -3.74
CA LYS A 186 -10.92 11.99 -3.92
C LYS A 186 -11.56 10.87 -3.10
N ALA A 187 -11.04 9.64 -3.18
CA ALA A 187 -11.60 8.50 -2.44
C ALA A 187 -11.54 8.72 -0.91
N GLN A 188 -10.46 9.31 -0.41
CA GLN A 188 -10.35 9.69 1.00
C GLN A 188 -11.36 10.77 1.39
N LEU A 189 -11.62 11.77 0.54
CA LEU A 189 -12.66 12.76 0.78
C LEU A 189 -14.07 12.15 0.76
N GLU A 190 -14.32 11.14 -0.08
CA GLU A 190 -15.58 10.40 -0.08
C GLU A 190 -15.80 9.67 1.25
N GLU A 191 -14.77 9.01 1.77
CA GLU A 191 -14.79 8.36 3.08
C GLU A 191 -14.99 9.39 4.20
N LEU A 192 -14.23 10.48 4.21
CA LEU A 192 -14.39 11.57 5.19
C LEU A 192 -15.80 12.18 5.18
N LYS A 193 -16.39 12.36 3.99
CA LYS A 193 -17.75 12.86 3.85
C LYS A 193 -18.76 11.89 4.45
N LYS A 194 -18.60 10.60 4.15
CA LYS A 194 -19.45 9.54 4.71
C LYS A 194 -19.37 9.54 6.23
N ASP A 195 -18.16 9.50 6.79
CA ASP A 195 -17.94 9.47 8.24
C ASP A 195 -18.51 10.72 8.92
N ALA A 196 -18.32 11.89 8.32
CA ALA A 196 -18.88 13.15 8.83
C ALA A 196 -20.42 13.12 8.85
N VAL A 197 -21.05 12.63 7.78
CA VAL A 197 -22.51 12.50 7.69
C VAL A 197 -23.02 11.50 8.73
N GLU A 198 -22.38 10.34 8.86
CA GLU A 198 -22.75 9.33 9.86
C GLU A 198 -22.62 9.86 11.30
N ALA A 199 -21.56 10.60 11.59
CA ALA A 199 -21.37 11.25 12.89
C ALA A 199 -22.44 12.30 13.17
N MET A 200 -22.75 13.16 12.18
CA MET A 200 -23.81 14.16 12.29
C MET A 200 -25.18 13.53 12.50
N ASP A 201 -25.52 12.47 11.77
CA ASP A 201 -26.80 11.77 11.91
C ASP A 201 -26.91 11.04 13.24
N THR A 202 -25.81 10.44 13.71
CA THR A 202 -25.74 9.84 15.05
C THR A 202 -25.96 10.89 16.12
N GLN A 203 -25.37 12.08 15.98
CA GLN A 203 -25.56 13.18 16.92
C GLN A 203 -27.00 13.72 16.88
N LYS A 204 -27.59 13.91 15.69
CA LYS A 204 -29.00 14.32 15.53
C LYS A 204 -29.95 13.34 16.21
N LYS A 205 -29.75 12.03 16.04
CA LYS A 205 -30.55 10.99 16.70
C LYS A 205 -30.40 10.96 18.23
N ARG A 206 -29.31 11.51 18.76
CA ARG A 206 -29.15 11.68 20.22
C ARG A 206 -29.97 12.87 20.76
N GLU A 207 -30.53 13.73 19.91
CA GLU A 207 -31.44 14.82 20.30
C GLU A 207 -32.95 14.47 20.26
N GLU A 208 -33.32 13.20 20.02
CA GLU A 208 -34.63 12.67 20.50
C GLU A 208 -34.69 12.56 22.06
N PHE A 209 -33.69 13.11 22.77
CA PHE A 209 -33.63 13.28 24.23
C PHE A 209 -33.60 14.77 24.65
N LYS A 210 -34.43 15.62 24.03
CA LYS A 210 -34.60 17.04 24.44
C LYS A 210 -36.07 17.49 24.52
N ASP A 211 -37.01 16.56 24.71
CA ASP A 211 -38.37 16.85 25.21
C ASP A 211 -38.51 16.47 26.70
N GLU A 212 -37.44 16.63 27.49
CA GLU A 212 -37.47 16.75 28.96
C GLU A 212 -36.77 18.04 29.41
#